data_AF-A0A1H3R6V7-F1
#
_entry.id   AF-A0A1H3R6V7-F1
#
_cell.length_a   1.000
_cell.length_b   1.000
_cell.length_c   1.000
_cell.angle_alpha   90.00
_cell.angle_beta   90.00
_cell.angle_gamma   90.00
#
_symmetry.space_group_name_H-M   'P 1'
#
loop_
_entity.id
_entity.type
_entity.pdbx_description
1 polymer ?
#
loop_
_entity_poly.entity_id
_entity_poly.type
_entity_poly.pdbx_seq_one_letter_code
_entity_poly.pdbx_strand_id
1 'polypeptide(L)'
;MTVFTDKASGKDTERPALEELLAFVREGDTVVVHSMDRLARNLDDLRRLVQQLTQRGVRIEFVKECLTFTGEDSPMANLLLSVMGAFAEFERALIRERQREGIALAKQRGAYRGRKKALSTEQREELQKRAGTGEQKAKLAREYGISRETLYQYLKTTE
;
A
#
# COMPACT_ATOMS: atom_id res chain seq x y z
N MET A 1 10.05 22.93 -21.93
CA MET A 1 9.21 21.83 -21.41
C MET A 1 9.98 21.17 -20.28
N THR A 2 9.54 21.36 -19.03
CA THR A 2 10.17 20.78 -17.84
C THR A 2 9.49 19.43 -17.54
N VAL A 3 10.26 18.40 -17.23
CA VAL A 3 9.75 17.05 -16.98
C VAL A 3 10.07 16.63 -15.55
N PHE A 4 9.06 16.19 -14.82
CA PHE A 4 9.17 15.67 -13.45
C PHE A 4 8.87 14.18 -13.46
N THR A 5 9.70 13.37 -12.81
CA THR A 5 9.55 11.90 -12.80
C THR A 5 9.72 11.36 -11.39
N ASP A 6 8.67 10.74 -10.85
CA ASP A 6 8.74 9.95 -9.62
C ASP A 6 8.89 8.45 -9.94
N LYS A 7 9.60 7.72 -9.07
CA LYS A 7 9.51 6.26 -9.01
C LYS A 7 8.58 5.87 -7.87
N ALA A 8 7.31 5.67 -8.18
CA ALA A 8 6.34 5.18 -7.21
C ALA A 8 6.32 3.64 -7.19
N SER A 9 6.94 3.02 -6.19
CA SER A 9 6.49 1.71 -5.72
C SER A 9 5.18 1.93 -4.96
N GLY A 10 4.16 1.09 -5.15
CA GLY A 10 2.82 1.27 -4.53
C GLY A 10 2.80 1.35 -2.99
N LYS A 11 3.94 1.13 -2.33
CA LYS A 11 4.15 1.26 -0.89
C LYS A 11 4.75 2.61 -0.47
N ASP A 12 5.49 3.27 -1.35
CA ASP A 12 6.24 4.47 -0.98
C ASP A 12 5.33 5.68 -1.03
N THR A 13 5.32 6.47 0.05
CA THR A 13 4.44 7.64 0.18
C THR A 13 5.08 8.93 -0.31
N GLU A 14 6.41 8.99 -0.32
CA GLU A 14 7.20 10.14 -0.72
C GLU A 14 7.17 10.32 -2.24
N ARG A 15 6.94 11.55 -2.69
CA ARG A 15 6.89 11.95 -4.12
C ARG A 15 7.60 13.28 -4.32
N PRO A 16 8.93 13.30 -4.18
CA PRO A 16 9.69 14.55 -4.26
C PRO A 16 9.51 15.25 -5.61
N ALA A 17 9.40 14.52 -6.72
CA ALA A 17 9.23 15.14 -8.03
C ALA A 17 7.83 15.74 -8.22
N LEU A 18 6.79 15.13 -7.64
CA LEU A 18 5.45 15.75 -7.58
C LEU A 18 5.47 17.02 -6.72
N GLU A 19 6.13 17.00 -5.57
CA GLU A 19 6.24 18.18 -4.70
C GLU A 19 6.99 19.33 -5.40
N GLU A 20 8.08 19.01 -6.09
CA GLU A 20 8.81 19.96 -6.93
C GLU A 20 7.93 20.51 -8.07
N LEU A 21 7.15 19.66 -8.75
CA LEU A 21 6.20 20.11 -9.77
C LEU A 21 5.18 21.09 -9.18
N LEU A 22 4.60 20.75 -8.02
CA LEU A 22 3.61 21.60 -7.35
C LEU A 22 4.22 22.94 -6.92
N ALA A 23 5.48 22.97 -6.51
CA ALA A 23 6.19 24.20 -6.18
C ALA A 23 6.59 25.01 -7.43
N PHE A 24 6.86 24.33 -8.55
CA PHE A 24 7.31 24.95 -9.80
C PHE A 24 6.20 25.67 -10.57
N VAL A 25 5.02 25.05 -10.67
CA VAL A 25 3.93 25.55 -11.52
C VAL A 25 3.31 26.86 -11.02
N ARG A 26 2.85 27.67 -11.95
CA ARG A 26 2.27 29.01 -11.72
C ARG A 26 0.95 29.14 -12.47
N GLU A 27 0.19 30.16 -12.10
CA GLU A 27 -1.04 30.52 -12.80
C GLU A 27 -0.80 30.65 -14.32
N GLY A 28 -1.69 30.06 -15.12
CA GLY A 28 -1.57 30.02 -16.58
C GLY A 28 -0.75 28.85 -17.13
N ASP A 29 -0.02 28.11 -16.29
CA ASP A 29 0.71 26.92 -16.73
C ASP A 29 -0.25 25.77 -17.07
N THR A 30 0.25 24.83 -17.89
CA THR A 30 -0.42 23.56 -18.17
C THR A 30 0.46 22.39 -17.73
N VAL A 31 -0.09 21.57 -16.83
CA VAL A 31 0.49 20.30 -16.39
C VAL A 31 -0.06 19.18 -17.26
N VAL A 32 0.80 18.61 -18.09
CA VAL A 32 0.45 17.46 -18.93
C VAL A 32 0.88 16.17 -18.24
N VAL A 33 -0.07 15.27 -18.02
CA VAL A 33 0.13 13.96 -17.40
C VAL A 33 -0.31 12.88 -18.38
N HIS A 34 0.47 11.80 -18.47
CA HIS A 34 0.10 10.67 -19.32
C HIS A 34 -1.26 10.06 -18.92
N SER A 35 -1.48 9.76 -17.64
CA SER A 35 -2.74 9.17 -17.16
C SER A 35 -3.02 9.46 -15.68
N MET A 36 -4.28 9.37 -15.27
CA MET A 36 -4.71 9.65 -13.89
C MET A 36 -3.99 8.80 -12.83
N ASP A 37 -3.76 7.51 -13.12
CA ASP A 37 -3.07 6.57 -12.23
C ASP A 37 -1.58 6.91 -12.00
N ARG A 38 -1.00 7.73 -12.88
CA ARG A 38 0.38 8.24 -12.74
C ARG A 38 0.43 9.53 -11.93
N LEU A 39 -0.67 10.29 -11.86
CA LEU A 39 -0.76 11.48 -11.02
C LEU A 39 -1.16 11.16 -9.59
N ALA A 40 -2.03 10.18 -9.35
CA ALA A 40 -2.66 9.98 -8.04
C ALA A 40 -2.76 8.50 -7.64
N ARG A 41 -2.65 8.23 -6.33
CA ARG A 41 -2.74 6.86 -5.77
C ARG A 41 -4.17 6.36 -5.60
N ASN A 42 -5.11 7.29 -5.49
CA ASN A 42 -6.52 7.03 -5.28
C ASN A 42 -7.36 8.22 -5.73
N LEU A 43 -8.67 8.06 -5.71
CA LEU A 43 -9.61 9.12 -6.08
C LEU A 43 -9.42 10.39 -5.25
N ASP A 44 -9.37 10.27 -3.92
CA ASP A 44 -9.30 11.44 -3.04
C ASP A 44 -8.04 12.25 -3.30
N ASP A 45 -6.92 11.56 -3.53
CA ASP A 45 -5.64 12.13 -3.93
C ASP A 45 -5.75 12.83 -5.29
N LEU A 46 -6.40 12.19 -6.28
CA LEU A 46 -6.65 12.78 -7.59
C LEU A 46 -7.48 14.05 -7.49
N ARG A 47 -8.62 13.99 -6.78
CA ARG A 47 -9.52 15.13 -6.57
C ARG A 47 -8.77 16.28 -5.91
N ARG A 48 -8.00 15.99 -4.85
CA ARG A 48 -7.20 17.00 -4.14
C ARG A 48 -6.16 17.65 -5.05
N LEU A 49 -5.38 16.87 -5.79
CA LEU A 49 -4.33 17.39 -6.68
C LEU A 49 -4.92 18.23 -7.81
N VAL A 50 -6.00 17.76 -8.44
CA VAL A 50 -6.71 18.50 -9.48
C VAL A 50 -7.22 19.82 -8.91
N GLN A 51 -7.96 19.80 -7.79
CA GLN A 51 -8.46 21.02 -7.15
C GLN A 51 -7.35 21.99 -6.74
N GLN A 52 -6.26 21.49 -6.15
CA GLN A 52 -5.15 22.32 -5.71
C GLN A 52 -4.50 23.09 -6.87
N LEU A 53 -4.34 22.43 -8.02
CA LEU A 53 -3.74 23.03 -9.21
C LEU A 53 -4.72 23.97 -9.91
N THR A 54 -5.98 23.56 -10.08
CA THR A 54 -6.97 24.38 -10.77
C THR A 54 -7.35 25.64 -9.97
N GLN A 55 -7.38 25.58 -8.63
CA GLN A 55 -7.56 26.77 -7.78
C GLN A 55 -6.41 27.78 -7.91
N ARG A 56 -5.23 27.34 -8.35
CA ARG A 56 -4.09 28.21 -8.66
C ARG A 56 -4.09 28.70 -10.12
N GLY A 57 -5.17 28.45 -10.86
CA GLY A 57 -5.28 28.78 -12.30
C GLY A 57 -4.36 27.94 -13.19
N VAL A 58 -3.95 26.76 -12.74
CA VAL A 58 -3.16 25.80 -13.53
C VAL A 58 -4.11 24.87 -14.27
N ARG A 59 -3.88 24.67 -15.58
CA ARG A 59 -4.58 23.66 -16.38
C ARG A 59 -3.92 22.30 -16.18
N ILE A 60 -4.71 21.23 -16.09
CA ILE A 60 -4.23 19.85 -16.14
C ILE A 60 -4.79 19.15 -17.35
N GLU A 61 -3.95 18.40 -18.07
CA GLU A 61 -4.34 17.56 -19.21
C GLU A 61 -3.90 16.12 -18.98
N PHE A 62 -4.84 15.18 -19.13
CA PHE A 62 -4.60 13.75 -19.09
C PHE A 62 -4.65 13.18 -20.51
N VAL A 63 -3.50 12.71 -21.01
CA VAL A 63 -3.35 12.26 -22.40
C VAL A 63 -4.15 10.99 -22.67
N LYS A 64 -4.08 10.00 -21.78
CA LYS A 64 -4.74 8.69 -21.97
C LYS A 64 -6.25 8.78 -21.85
N GLU A 65 -6.75 9.56 -20.90
CA GLU A 65 -8.18 9.73 -20.69
C GLU A 65 -8.80 10.81 -21.60
N CYS A 66 -7.99 11.60 -22.30
CA CYS A 66 -8.40 12.75 -23.12
C CYS A 66 -9.21 13.78 -22.32
N LEU A 67 -8.75 14.10 -21.10
CA LEU A 67 -9.46 14.98 -20.17
C LEU A 67 -8.63 16.20 -19.80
N THR A 68 -9.31 17.35 -19.73
CA THR A 68 -8.70 18.63 -19.35
C THR A 68 -9.48 19.28 -18.22
N PHE A 69 -8.75 19.82 -17.25
CA PHE A 69 -9.29 20.53 -16.09
C PHE A 69 -8.67 21.92 -16.01
N THR A 70 -9.48 22.97 -15.98
CA THR A 70 -9.00 24.37 -16.05
C THR A 70 -9.36 25.23 -14.84
N GLY A 71 -10.15 24.73 -13.89
CA GLY A 71 -10.60 25.53 -12.74
C GLY A 71 -11.75 26.49 -13.03
N GLU A 72 -12.05 26.73 -14.29
CA GLU A 72 -13.38 27.18 -14.71
C GLU A 72 -14.33 26.01 -14.44
N ASP A 73 -14.95 26.02 -13.26
CA ASP A 73 -15.83 24.97 -12.75
C ASP A 73 -16.95 24.63 -13.74
N SER A 74 -16.68 23.71 -14.67
CA SER A 74 -17.72 23.04 -15.41
C SER A 74 -18.31 21.98 -14.47
N PRO A 75 -19.63 21.98 -14.22
CA PRO A 75 -20.32 20.88 -13.54
C PRO A 75 -19.93 19.49 -14.08
N MET A 76 -19.51 19.43 -15.34
CA MET A 76 -18.98 18.24 -16.00
C MET A 76 -17.66 17.73 -15.39
N ALA A 77 -16.73 18.62 -15.03
CA ALA A 77 -15.46 18.23 -14.41
C ALA A 77 -15.67 17.61 -13.01
N ASN A 78 -16.58 18.20 -12.24
CA ASN A 78 -16.98 17.67 -10.93
C ASN A 78 -17.73 16.33 -11.04
N LEU A 79 -18.65 16.22 -12.00
CA LEU A 79 -19.32 14.96 -12.31
C LEU A 79 -18.32 13.87 -12.69
N LEU A 80 -17.36 14.19 -13.55
CA LEU A 80 -16.39 13.22 -14.06
C LEU A 80 -15.44 12.73 -12.96
N LEU A 81 -14.95 13.63 -12.10
CA LEU A 81 -14.20 13.24 -10.91
C LEU A 81 -15.05 12.32 -10.01
N SER A 82 -16.32 12.63 -9.81
CA SER A 82 -17.22 11.83 -8.98
C SER A 82 -17.46 10.43 -9.57
N VAL A 83 -17.66 10.33 -10.89
CA VAL A 83 -17.86 9.07 -11.62
C VAL A 83 -16.59 8.21 -11.59
N MET A 84 -15.42 8.80 -11.86
CA MET A 84 -14.13 8.09 -11.76
C MET A 84 -13.89 7.58 -10.34
N GLY A 85 -14.36 8.35 -9.36
CA GLY A 85 -14.33 7.96 -7.97
C GLY A 85 -15.15 6.74 -7.61
N ALA A 86 -16.42 6.77 -7.99
CA ALA A 86 -17.31 5.62 -7.83
C ALA A 86 -16.75 4.38 -8.54
N PHE A 87 -16.15 4.55 -9.72
CA PHE A 87 -15.56 3.44 -10.47
C PHE A 87 -14.35 2.84 -9.75
N ALA A 88 -13.46 3.66 -9.21
CA ALA A 88 -12.31 3.19 -8.44
C ALA A 88 -12.72 2.42 -7.17
N GLU A 89 -13.77 2.88 -6.47
CA GLU A 89 -14.33 2.17 -5.32
C GLU A 89 -14.95 0.83 -5.72
N PHE A 90 -15.69 0.81 -6.83
CA PHE A 90 -16.28 -0.39 -7.41
C PHE A 90 -15.22 -1.43 -7.80
N GLU A 91 -14.16 -1.03 -8.50
CA GLU A 91 -13.04 -1.92 -8.86
C GLU A 91 -12.35 -2.50 -7.61
N ARG A 92 -12.11 -1.67 -6.58
CA ARG A 92 -11.55 -2.14 -5.31
C ARG A 92 -12.47 -3.13 -4.59
N ALA A 93 -13.77 -2.96 -4.69
CA ALA A 93 -14.74 -3.89 -4.12
C ALA A 93 -14.66 -5.25 -4.83
N LEU A 94 -14.68 -5.25 -6.18
CA LEU A 94 -14.56 -6.45 -7.00
C LEU A 94 -13.24 -7.21 -6.77
N ILE A 95 -12.11 -6.51 -6.68
CA ILE A 95 -10.80 -7.16 -6.39
C ILE A 95 -10.85 -7.86 -5.03
N ARG A 96 -11.39 -7.20 -4.00
CA ARG A 96 -11.52 -7.78 -2.65
C ARG A 96 -12.47 -8.97 -2.64
N GLU A 97 -13.56 -8.92 -3.39
CA GLU A 97 -14.50 -10.03 -3.53
C GLU A 97 -13.82 -11.27 -4.13
N ARG A 98 -13.18 -11.13 -5.30
CA ARG A 98 -12.43 -12.22 -5.94
C ARG A 98 -11.31 -12.76 -5.04
N GLN A 99 -10.62 -11.89 -4.30
CA GLN A 99 -9.61 -12.30 -3.34
C GLN A 99 -10.21 -13.17 -2.23
N ARG A 100 -11.38 -12.79 -1.67
CA ARG A 100 -12.07 -13.57 -0.64
C ARG A 100 -12.49 -14.94 -1.17
N GLU A 101 -13.03 -15.01 -2.38
CA GLU A 101 -13.38 -16.28 -3.05
C GLU A 101 -12.16 -17.17 -3.22
N GLY A 102 -11.05 -16.62 -3.73
CA GLY A 102 -9.78 -17.34 -3.86
C GLY A 102 -9.24 -17.84 -2.52
N ILE A 103 -9.32 -17.03 -1.47
CA ILE A 103 -8.94 -17.42 -0.11
C ILE A 103 -9.83 -18.55 0.40
N ALA A 104 -11.15 -18.49 0.16
CA ALA A 104 -12.09 -19.53 0.59
C ALA A 104 -11.78 -20.87 -0.08
N LEU A 105 -11.56 -20.87 -1.39
CA LEU A 105 -11.15 -22.07 -2.14
C LEU A 105 -9.80 -22.63 -1.67
N ALA A 106 -8.82 -21.75 -1.44
CA ALA A 106 -7.51 -22.16 -0.94
C ALA A 106 -7.57 -22.71 0.50
N LYS A 107 -8.46 -22.20 1.35
CA LYS A 107 -8.74 -22.76 2.69
C LYS A 107 -9.39 -24.14 2.60
N GLN A 108 -10.41 -24.31 1.75
CA GLN A 108 -11.05 -25.62 1.52
C GLN A 108 -10.06 -26.68 1.04
N ARG A 109 -9.11 -26.30 0.18
CA ARG A 109 -8.05 -27.19 -0.32
C ARG A 109 -6.87 -27.38 0.66
N GLY A 110 -6.90 -26.76 1.84
CA GLY A 110 -5.85 -26.89 2.85
C GLY A 110 -4.51 -26.23 2.49
N ALA A 111 -4.50 -25.23 1.60
CA ALA A 111 -3.26 -24.58 1.15
C ALA A 111 -2.59 -23.74 2.27
N TYR A 112 -3.37 -23.23 3.22
CA TYR A 112 -2.85 -22.43 4.34
C TYR A 112 -2.33 -23.33 5.46
N ARG A 113 -1.00 -23.47 5.55
CA ARG A 113 -0.31 -24.24 6.62
C ARG A 113 0.13 -23.39 7.82
N GLY A 114 -0.35 -22.14 7.89
CA GLY A 114 0.07 -21.18 8.90
C GLY A 114 1.52 -20.73 8.75
N ARG A 115 2.00 -19.95 9.73
CA ARG A 115 3.41 -19.53 9.79
C ARG A 115 4.29 -20.75 10.04
N LYS A 116 5.36 -20.91 9.25
CA LYS A 116 6.38 -21.92 9.54
C LYS A 116 6.92 -21.72 10.95
N LYS A 117 6.92 -22.81 11.71
CA LYS A 117 7.49 -22.90 13.05
C LYS A 117 8.98 -22.51 12.99
N ALA A 118 9.44 -21.65 13.92
CA ALA A 118 10.81 -21.12 13.91
C ALA A 118 11.86 -22.18 14.25
N LEU A 119 11.50 -23.12 15.13
CA LEU A 119 12.35 -24.25 15.52
C LEU A 119 11.75 -25.58 15.06
N SER A 120 12.62 -26.53 14.68
CA SER A 120 12.28 -27.93 14.45
C SER A 120 11.79 -28.60 15.74
N THR A 121 11.20 -29.80 15.63
CA THR A 121 10.78 -30.57 16.81
C THR A 121 11.94 -30.85 17.75
N GLU A 122 13.07 -31.33 17.22
CA GLU A 122 14.31 -31.60 17.96
C GLU A 122 14.86 -30.35 18.65
N GLN A 123 14.90 -29.21 17.94
CA GLN A 123 15.37 -27.96 18.52
C GLN A 123 14.47 -27.46 19.66
N ARG A 124 13.17 -27.73 19.60
CA ARG A 124 12.24 -27.37 20.68
C ARG A 124 12.44 -28.25 21.90
N GLU A 125 12.58 -29.55 21.71
CA GLU A 125 12.81 -30.51 22.80
C GLU A 125 14.13 -30.17 23.52
N GLU A 126 15.19 -29.90 22.77
CA GLU A 126 16.47 -29.48 23.34
C GLU A 126 16.34 -28.14 24.07
N LEU A 127 15.66 -27.15 23.48
CA LEU A 127 15.41 -25.86 24.13
C LEU A 127 14.61 -26.00 25.43
N GLN A 128 13.60 -26.87 25.47
CA GLN A 128 12.81 -27.15 26.67
C GLN A 128 13.66 -27.82 27.75
N LYS A 129 14.47 -28.81 27.38
CA LYS A 129 15.38 -29.50 28.30
C LYS A 129 16.40 -28.53 28.91
N ARG A 130 17.05 -27.70 28.08
CA ARG A 130 18.03 -26.69 28.52
C ARG A 130 17.39 -25.59 29.37
N ALA A 131 16.16 -25.19 29.06
CA ALA A 131 15.42 -24.28 29.93
C ALA A 131 15.07 -24.93 31.29
N GLY A 132 14.80 -26.24 31.31
CA GLY A 132 14.53 -27.03 32.52
C GLY A 132 15.75 -27.25 33.41
N THR A 133 16.96 -27.31 32.85
CA THR A 133 18.23 -27.36 33.61
C THR A 133 18.63 -26.02 34.23
N GLY A 134 17.85 -24.96 34.00
CA GLY A 134 18.05 -23.64 34.60
C GLY A 134 18.88 -22.68 33.76
N GLU A 135 19.18 -23.01 32.49
CA GLU A 135 19.87 -22.06 31.62
C GLU A 135 19.05 -20.76 31.43
N GLN A 136 19.77 -19.64 31.31
CA GLN A 136 19.14 -18.34 31.21
C GLN A 136 18.34 -18.21 29.90
N LYS A 137 17.02 -18.11 30.02
CA LYS A 137 16.06 -18.00 28.89
C LYS A 137 16.42 -16.91 27.88
N ALA A 138 16.99 -15.78 28.33
CA ALA A 138 17.44 -14.71 27.44
C ALA A 138 18.63 -15.13 26.56
N LYS A 139 19.55 -15.95 27.09
CA LYS A 139 20.68 -16.50 26.34
C LYS A 139 20.20 -17.53 25.32
N LEU A 140 19.32 -18.44 25.73
CA LEU A 140 18.69 -19.43 24.84
C LEU A 140 17.93 -18.77 23.68
N ALA A 141 17.14 -17.73 23.95
CA ALA A 141 16.43 -17.01 22.88
C ALA A 141 17.39 -16.48 21.79
N ARG A 142 18.52 -15.88 22.21
CA ARG A 142 19.56 -15.37 21.29
C ARG A 142 20.24 -16.49 20.52
N GLU A 143 20.60 -17.57 21.20
CA GLU A 143 21.30 -18.72 20.62
C GLU A 143 20.46 -19.39 19.52
N TYR A 144 19.17 -19.59 19.78
CA TYR A 144 18.23 -20.16 18.82
C TYR A 144 17.66 -19.15 17.82
N GLY A 145 18.09 -17.88 17.88
CA GLY A 145 17.65 -16.82 16.96
C GLY A 145 16.15 -16.49 17.04
N ILE A 146 15.52 -16.71 18.19
CA ILE A 146 14.08 -16.47 18.40
C ILE A 146 13.81 -15.34 19.40
N SER A 147 12.63 -14.73 19.33
CA SER A 147 12.21 -13.73 20.32
C SER A 147 11.95 -14.38 21.68
N ARG A 148 12.01 -13.59 22.77
CA ARG A 148 11.67 -14.07 24.12
C ARG A 148 10.23 -14.57 24.18
N GLU A 149 9.31 -13.92 23.48
CA GLU A 149 7.91 -14.32 23.38
C GLU A 149 7.78 -15.70 22.70
N THR A 150 8.52 -15.91 21.61
CA THR A 150 8.54 -17.20 20.91
C THR A 150 9.10 -18.31 21.80
N LEU A 151 10.15 -18.02 22.57
CA LEU A 151 10.69 -18.95 23.56
C LEU A 151 9.65 -19.30 24.62
N TYR A 152 8.99 -18.30 25.21
CA TYR A 152 7.95 -18.55 26.20
C TYR A 152 6.77 -19.33 25.63
N GLN A 153 6.36 -19.10 24.38
CA GLN A 153 5.35 -19.92 23.71
C GLN A 153 5.78 -21.40 23.64
N TYR A 154 7.04 -21.69 23.30
CA TYR A 154 7.54 -23.08 23.29
C TYR A 154 7.63 -23.71 24.67
N LEU A 155 7.90 -22.92 25.72
CA LEU A 155 7.90 -23.41 27.10
C LEU A 155 6.49 -23.58 27.70
N LYS A 156 5.49 -22.89 27.15
CA LYS A 156 4.09 -22.96 27.63
C LYS A 156 3.31 -24.12 27.02
N THR A 157 3.76 -24.66 25.88
CA THR A 157 3.08 -25.75 25.14
C THR A 157 3.40 -27.14 25.73
N THR A 158 3.60 -27.24 27.04
CA THR A 158 3.96 -28.49 27.74
C THR A 158 2.77 -29.04 28.57
N GLU A 159 1.55 -28.63 28.24
CA GLU A 159 0.29 -29.26 28.69
C GLU A 159 -0.46 -29.87 27.50
#